data_AF-A0A970KT02-F1
#
_entry.id   AF-A0A970KT02-F1
#
_cell.length_a   1.000
_cell.length_b   1.000
_cell.length_c   1.000
_cell.angle_alpha   90.00
_cell.angle_beta   90.00
_cell.angle_gamma   90.00
#
_symmetry.space_group_name_H-M   'P 1'
#
loop_
_entity.id
_entity.type
_entity.pdbx_description
1 polymer ?
#
loop_
_entity_poly.entity_id
_entity_poly.type
_entity_poly.pdbx_seq_one_letter_code
_entity_poly.pdbx_strand_id
1 'polypeptide(L)'
;FSPPRRTHGKFGVDVGVRARFPLEPYVKGNWSTARFFGEESLARYRHTVFWRGDDGFGSTGRLDLERLLGPRALLRWTNSGTWSEATDGLFWFSTLTLYQDLSKRRAVAWHLRAEGETGEEVPLRYYGVGATLRLNILRRWLYLEMRPALNWRREKLDERRELVPALAVGFDIALDRALE
;
A
#
# COMPACT_ATOMS: atom_id res chain seq x y z
N PHE A 1 15.39 15.01 13.60
CA PHE A 1 14.03 14.45 13.72
C PHE A 1 13.97 13.71 15.04
N SER A 2 13.22 14.21 16.04
CA SER A 2 13.12 13.54 17.34
C SER A 2 11.91 12.61 17.31
N PRO A 3 12.06 11.29 17.53
CA PRO A 3 10.92 10.39 17.53
C PRO A 3 9.98 10.71 18.69
N PRO A 4 8.65 10.77 18.47
CA PRO A 4 7.70 11.04 19.54
C PRO A 4 7.76 9.93 20.60
N ARG A 5 7.99 10.31 21.86
CA ARG A 5 8.09 9.42 23.04
C ARG A 5 6.79 8.70 23.43
N ARG A 6 5.65 9.02 22.81
CA ARG A 6 4.35 8.39 23.11
C ARG A 6 3.68 7.87 21.85
N THR A 7 3.55 6.54 21.78
CA THR A 7 2.64 5.88 20.85
C THR A 7 1.22 5.95 21.40
N HIS A 8 0.42 6.88 20.90
CA HIS A 8 -1.03 6.79 21.09
C HIS A 8 -1.61 5.99 19.92
N GLY A 9 -2.40 4.96 20.24
CA GLY A 9 -3.23 4.30 19.25
C GLY A 9 -4.23 5.31 18.69
N LYS A 10 -4.39 5.38 17.38
CA LYS A 10 -5.47 6.15 16.74
C LYS A 10 -6.62 5.21 16.47
N PHE A 11 -7.82 5.64 16.84
CA PHE A 11 -9.05 4.94 16.56
C PHE A 11 -9.97 5.85 15.76
N GLY A 12 -10.67 5.29 14.77
CA GLY A 12 -11.65 5.99 13.96
C GLY A 12 -12.79 5.06 13.56
N VAL A 13 -13.98 5.63 13.35
CA VAL A 13 -15.16 4.92 12.86
C VAL A 13 -15.72 5.73 11.72
N ASP A 14 -15.98 5.06 10.59
CA ASP A 14 -16.55 5.67 9.40
C ASP A 14 -17.80 4.88 8.99
N VAL A 15 -18.85 5.61 8.62
CA VAL A 15 -20.12 5.06 8.10
C VAL A 15 -20.44 5.79 6.81
N GLY A 16 -20.87 5.07 5.77
CA GLY A 16 -21.19 5.71 4.50
C GLY A 16 -21.88 4.78 3.50
N VAL A 17 -22.13 5.32 2.31
CA VAL A 17 -22.72 4.60 1.19
C VAL A 17 -21.87 4.87 -0.04
N ARG A 18 -21.48 3.81 -0.75
CA ARG A 18 -20.81 3.93 -2.05
C ARG A 18 -21.87 4.03 -3.15
N ALA A 19 -21.81 5.10 -3.93
CA ALA A 19 -22.71 5.37 -5.04
C ALA A 19 -22.35 4.52 -6.28
N ARG A 20 -22.54 3.20 -6.16
CA ARG A 20 -22.60 2.23 -7.26
C ARG A 20 -24.02 1.67 -7.28
N PHE A 21 -24.50 1.10 -8.39
CA PHE A 21 -25.81 0.44 -8.41
C PHE A 21 -25.64 -1.09 -8.38
N PRO A 22 -26.29 -1.80 -7.43
CA PRO A 22 -27.07 -1.28 -6.29
C PRO A 22 -26.20 -0.51 -5.28
N LEU A 23 -26.80 0.44 -4.54
CA LEU A 23 -26.09 1.21 -3.51
C LEU A 23 -25.47 0.28 -2.47
N GLU A 24 -24.18 0.49 -2.16
CA GLU A 24 -23.40 -0.35 -1.26
C GLU A 24 -23.16 0.39 0.07
N PRO A 25 -23.98 0.17 1.12
CA PRO A 25 -23.71 0.70 2.45
C PRO A 25 -22.48 0.02 3.05
N TYR A 26 -21.76 0.77 3.89
CA TYR A 26 -20.64 0.22 4.66
C TYR A 26 -20.49 0.86 6.03
N VAL A 27 -19.92 0.08 6.94
CA VAL A 27 -19.44 0.53 8.26
C VAL A 27 -18.02 0.01 8.42
N LYS A 28 -17.11 0.84 8.92
CA LYS A 28 -15.75 0.41 9.23
C LYS A 28 -15.21 1.05 10.50
N GLY A 29 -14.58 0.25 11.35
CA GLY A 29 -13.79 0.67 12.49
C GLY A 29 -12.31 0.47 12.19
N ASN A 30 -11.48 1.48 12.43
CA ASN A 30 -10.05 1.41 12.22
C ASN A 30 -9.29 1.69 13.51
N TRP A 31 -8.23 0.91 13.73
CA TRP A 31 -7.28 1.08 14.80
C TRP A 31 -5.86 1.06 14.23
N SER A 32 -4.99 1.94 14.70
CA SER A 32 -3.58 1.92 14.31
C SER A 32 -2.66 2.27 15.47
N THR A 33 -1.49 1.64 15.50
CA THR A 33 -0.44 1.88 16.48
C THR A 33 0.92 1.86 15.78
N ALA A 34 1.92 2.55 16.35
CA ALA A 34 3.25 2.61 15.77
C ALA A 34 4.35 2.64 16.84
N ARG A 35 5.30 1.72 16.76
CA ARG A 35 6.39 1.55 17.73
C ARG A 35 7.74 1.74 17.04
N PHE A 36 8.58 2.60 17.60
CA PHE A 36 9.97 2.73 17.18
C PHE A 36 10.81 1.62 17.81
N PHE A 37 11.80 1.14 17.06
CA PHE A 37 12.83 0.22 17.54
C PHE A 37 14.19 0.85 17.24
N GLY A 38 14.88 1.31 18.28
CA GLY A 38 16.04 2.19 18.10
C GLY A 38 15.65 3.52 17.44
N GLU A 39 16.63 4.18 16.81
CA GLU A 39 16.45 5.51 16.20
C GLU A 39 16.01 5.44 14.73
N GLU A 40 16.22 4.30 14.08
CA GLU A 40 16.10 4.18 12.62
C GLU A 40 14.94 3.29 12.17
N SER A 41 14.29 2.55 13.07
CA SER A 41 13.25 1.58 12.70
C SER A 41 11.90 1.91 13.32
N LEU A 42 10.84 1.63 12.56
CA LEU A 42 9.45 1.87 12.95
C LEU A 42 8.58 0.69 12.49
N ALA A 43 7.85 0.06 13.40
CA ALA A 43 6.73 -0.79 13.02
C ALA A 43 5.42 -0.03 13.18
N ARG A 44 4.55 -0.11 12.17
CA ARG A 44 3.19 0.40 12.23
C ARG A 44 2.23 -0.74 11.94
N TYR A 45 1.32 -0.96 12.87
CA TYR A 45 0.22 -1.89 12.68
C TYR A 45 -1.09 -1.12 12.51
N ARG A 46 -1.90 -1.55 11.55
CA ARG A 46 -3.27 -1.08 11.33
C ARG A 46 -4.20 -2.28 11.28
N HIS A 47 -5.29 -2.22 12.04
CA HIS A 47 -6.37 -3.18 11.99
C HIS A 47 -7.65 -2.47 11.58
N THR A 48 -8.39 -3.02 10.64
CA THR A 48 -9.68 -2.49 10.20
C THR A 48 -10.69 -3.61 10.27
N VAL A 49 -11.80 -3.40 10.97
CA VAL A 49 -12.97 -4.28 10.91
C VAL A 49 -14.03 -3.55 10.11
N PHE A 50 -14.69 -4.23 9.20
CA PHE A 50 -15.71 -3.63 8.34
C PHE A 50 -16.89 -4.56 8.14
N TRP A 51 -18.02 -3.95 7.77
CA TRP A 51 -19.13 -4.62 7.12
C TRP A 51 -19.44 -3.86 5.83
N ARG A 52 -19.65 -4.60 4.74
CA ARG A 52 -20.04 -4.07 3.43
C ARG A 52 -21.18 -4.91 2.86
N GLY A 53 -22.10 -4.29 2.13
CA GLY A 53 -23.27 -4.99 1.61
C GLY A 53 -22.96 -6.16 0.66
N ASP A 54 -21.87 -6.08 -0.09
CA ASP A 54 -21.39 -7.10 -1.03
C ASP A 54 -20.46 -8.13 -0.40
N ASP A 55 -19.52 -7.67 0.44
CA ASP A 55 -18.46 -8.50 1.02
C ASP A 55 -18.77 -9.06 2.42
N GLY A 56 -19.88 -8.62 3.04
CA GLY A 56 -20.26 -8.97 4.40
C GLY A 56 -19.30 -8.41 5.45
N PHE A 57 -19.21 -9.10 6.59
CA PHE A 57 -18.23 -8.79 7.63
C PHE A 57 -16.82 -9.17 7.19
N GLY A 58 -15.85 -8.33 7.55
CA GLY A 58 -14.46 -8.61 7.28
C GLY A 58 -13.50 -7.88 8.20
N SER A 59 -12.24 -8.31 8.12
CA SER A 59 -11.15 -7.79 8.90
C SER A 59 -9.88 -7.72 8.06
N THR A 60 -9.20 -6.58 8.12
CA THR A 60 -7.91 -6.36 7.49
C THR A 60 -6.86 -6.04 8.55
N GLY A 61 -5.83 -6.88 8.63
CA GLY A 61 -4.59 -6.59 9.35
C GLY A 61 -3.52 -6.11 8.39
N ARG A 62 -2.78 -5.05 8.77
CA ARG A 62 -1.64 -4.55 8.00
C ARG A 62 -0.48 -4.21 8.93
N LEU A 63 0.71 -4.69 8.58
CA LEU A 63 1.96 -4.40 9.26
C LEU A 63 2.94 -3.75 8.28
N ASP A 64 3.40 -2.55 8.61
CA ASP A 64 4.49 -1.86 7.91
C ASP A 64 5.72 -1.85 8.82
N LEU A 65 6.82 -2.46 8.36
CA LEU A 65 8.13 -2.42 9.01
C LEU A 65 9.04 -1.51 8.20
N GLU A 66 9.48 -0.42 8.82
CA GLU A 66 10.28 0.62 8.18
C GLU A 66 11.65 0.69 8.82
N ARG A 67 12.67 0.90 8.00
CA ARG A 67 14.05 1.16 8.44
C ARG A 67 14.71 2.21 7.57
N LEU A 68 15.23 3.27 8.20
CA LEU A 68 16.13 4.21 7.54
C LEU A 68 17.45 3.50 7.24
N LEU A 69 17.89 3.57 5.99
CA LEU A 69 19.20 3.05 5.56
C LEU A 69 20.25 4.16 5.45
N GLY A 70 19.83 5.40 5.71
CA GLY A 70 20.64 6.62 5.66
C GLY A 70 19.75 7.85 5.48
N PRO A 71 20.35 9.05 5.30
CA PRO A 71 19.60 10.31 5.25
C PRO A 71 18.65 10.45 4.05
N ARG A 72 18.79 9.60 3.03
CA ARG A 72 18.09 9.71 1.73
C ARG A 72 17.50 8.38 1.26
N ALA A 73 17.43 7.38 2.16
CA ALA A 73 16.96 6.04 1.82
C ALA A 73 16.14 5.43 2.96
N LEU A 74 14.97 4.89 2.63
CA LEU A 74 14.06 4.21 3.55
C LEU A 74 13.64 2.88 2.93
N LEU A 75 13.83 1.80 3.67
CA LEU A 75 13.27 0.49 3.35
C LEU A 75 11.95 0.30 4.10
N ARG A 76 10.90 -0.11 3.40
CA ARG A 76 9.61 -0.49 4.00
C ARG A 76 9.24 -1.90 3.54
N TRP A 77 8.95 -2.78 4.48
CA TRP A 77 8.31 -4.05 4.23
C TRP A 77 6.87 -4.01 4.75
N THR A 78 5.92 -4.08 3.82
CA THR A 78 4.49 -4.06 4.08
C THR A 78 3.94 -5.46 3.93
N ASN A 79 3.14 -5.90 4.91
CA ASN A 79 2.33 -7.11 4.82
C ASN A 79 0.89 -6.75 5.14
N SER A 80 -0.05 -7.34 4.41
CA SER A 80 -1.48 -7.20 4.69
C SER A 80 -2.19 -8.52 4.47
N GLY A 81 -3.17 -8.80 5.33
CA GLY A 81 -4.12 -9.88 5.16
C GLY A 81 -5.54 -9.33 5.34
N THR A 82 -6.46 -9.74 4.49
CA THR A 82 -7.88 -9.43 4.56
C THR A 82 -8.68 -10.72 4.48
N TRP A 83 -9.53 -10.91 5.47
CA TRP A 83 -10.57 -11.93 5.48
C TRP A 83 -11.93 -11.24 5.43
N SER A 84 -12.88 -11.81 4.71
CA SER A 84 -14.29 -11.41 4.75
C SER A 84 -15.18 -12.61 4.45
N GLU A 85 -16.47 -12.49 4.72
CA GLU A 85 -17.47 -13.53 4.42
C GLU A 85 -17.51 -13.88 2.92
N ALA A 86 -17.15 -12.94 2.04
CA ALA A 86 -17.05 -13.17 0.61
C ALA A 86 -15.68 -13.68 0.13
N THR A 87 -14.64 -13.68 0.99
CA THR A 87 -13.28 -14.11 0.63
C THR A 87 -13.14 -15.63 0.82
N ASP A 88 -12.52 -16.31 -0.15
CA ASP A 88 -12.17 -17.72 0.02
C ASP A 88 -10.81 -17.81 0.75
N GLY A 89 -10.88 -17.97 2.07
CA GLY A 89 -9.71 -17.93 2.94
C GLY A 89 -9.22 -16.50 3.18
N LEU A 90 -7.94 -16.22 2.93
CA LEU A 90 -7.29 -14.95 3.24
C LEU A 90 -6.69 -14.34 1.98
N PHE A 91 -7.19 -13.19 1.56
CA PHE A 91 -6.49 -12.34 0.60
C PHE A 91 -5.29 -11.69 1.28
N TRP A 92 -4.10 -11.84 0.72
CA TRP A 92 -2.87 -11.31 1.30
C TRP A 92 -1.99 -10.65 0.25
N PHE A 93 -1.19 -9.69 0.69
CA PHE A 93 -0.07 -9.19 -0.08
C PHE A 93 1.13 -8.86 0.80
N SER A 94 2.30 -8.98 0.19
CA SER A 94 3.57 -8.56 0.75
C SER A 94 4.27 -7.64 -0.25
N THR A 95 4.82 -6.53 0.22
CA THR A 95 5.54 -5.58 -0.63
C THR A 95 6.78 -5.07 0.09
N LEU A 96 7.94 -5.30 -0.51
CA LEU A 96 9.19 -4.65 -0.11
C LEU A 96 9.39 -3.43 -1.00
N THR A 97 9.57 -2.26 -0.39
CA THR A 97 9.82 -1.00 -1.09
C THR A 97 11.07 -0.31 -0.59
N LEU A 98 11.97 0.04 -1.49
CA LEU A 98 13.13 0.89 -1.22
C LEU A 98 12.88 2.27 -1.80
N TYR A 99 12.66 3.26 -0.93
CA TYR A 99 12.55 4.67 -1.29
C TYR A 99 13.93 5.32 -1.29
N GLN A 100 14.24 6.10 -2.33
CA GLN A 100 15.49 6.85 -2.46
C GLN A 100 15.24 8.27 -2.97
N ASP A 101 15.75 9.25 -2.24
CA ASP A 101 15.74 10.65 -2.65
C ASP A 101 16.99 10.97 -3.47
N LEU A 102 16.85 11.01 -4.79
CA LEU A 102 17.96 11.27 -5.71
C LEU A 102 18.37 12.75 -5.69
N SER A 103 17.40 13.66 -5.65
CA SER A 103 17.62 15.11 -5.56
C SER A 103 16.40 15.81 -4.96
N LYS A 104 16.48 17.15 -4.76
CA LYS A 104 15.32 17.97 -4.34
C LYS A 104 14.11 17.87 -5.28
N ARG A 105 14.28 17.34 -6.49
CA ARG A 105 13.24 17.26 -7.54
C ARG A 105 13.00 15.85 -8.05
N ARG A 106 13.70 14.84 -7.53
CA ARG A 106 13.65 13.48 -8.08
C ARG A 106 13.74 12.46 -6.96
N ALA A 107 12.77 11.54 -6.93
CA ALA A 107 12.77 10.40 -6.04
C ALA A 107 12.43 9.14 -6.83
N VAL A 108 12.93 8.00 -6.36
CA VAL A 108 12.59 6.68 -6.91
C VAL A 108 12.17 5.76 -5.76
N ALA A 109 11.15 4.94 -6.00
CA ALA A 109 10.79 3.85 -5.13
C ALA A 109 10.86 2.55 -5.92
N TRP A 110 11.68 1.59 -5.49
CA TRP A 110 11.74 0.25 -6.08
C TRP A 110 10.78 -0.66 -5.32
N HIS A 111 10.04 -1.50 -6.04
CA HIS A 111 9.01 -2.36 -5.46
C HIS A 111 9.24 -3.82 -5.84
N LEU A 112 9.20 -4.71 -4.84
CA LEU A 112 8.98 -6.14 -5.02
C LEU A 112 7.66 -6.48 -4.35
N ARG A 113 6.71 -7.07 -5.08
CA ARG A 113 5.37 -7.38 -4.57
C ARG A 113 5.01 -8.82 -4.85
N ALA A 114 4.31 -9.43 -3.91
CA ALA A 114 3.61 -10.69 -4.06
C ALA A 114 2.20 -10.54 -3.47
N GLU A 115 1.21 -11.17 -4.09
CA GLU A 115 -0.16 -11.24 -3.56
C GLU A 115 -0.87 -12.51 -4.01
N GLY A 116 -1.88 -12.90 -3.24
CA GLY A 116 -2.70 -14.06 -3.53
C GLY A 116 -3.78 -14.24 -2.50
N GLU A 117 -4.41 -15.40 -2.54
CA GLU A 117 -5.58 -15.72 -1.73
C GLU A 117 -5.49 -17.18 -1.31
N THR A 118 -5.58 -17.47 -0.01
CA THR A 118 -5.19 -18.80 0.50
C THR A 118 -6.19 -19.91 0.20
N GLY A 119 -7.47 -19.60 0.00
CA GLY A 119 -8.51 -20.59 -0.34
C GLY A 119 -8.52 -20.95 -1.82
N GLU A 120 -7.84 -20.17 -2.65
CA GLU A 120 -7.84 -20.33 -4.10
C GLU A 120 -6.84 -21.40 -4.57
N GLU A 121 -7.16 -22.05 -5.70
CA GLU A 121 -6.33 -23.12 -6.29
C GLU A 121 -4.87 -22.68 -6.52
N VAL A 122 -4.68 -21.39 -6.80
CA VAL A 122 -3.37 -20.74 -6.92
C VAL A 122 -3.19 -19.75 -5.76
N PRO A 123 -2.60 -20.16 -4.62
CA PRO A 123 -2.45 -19.29 -3.44
C PRO A 123 -1.55 -18.07 -3.63
N LEU A 124 -0.69 -18.10 -4.65
CA LEU A 124 0.17 -17.00 -5.08
C LEU A 124 -0.18 -16.64 -6.53
N ARG A 125 -1.13 -15.71 -6.68
CA ARG A 125 -1.69 -15.29 -7.96
C ARG A 125 -0.77 -14.35 -8.72
N TYR A 126 -0.05 -13.50 -7.99
CA TYR A 126 0.77 -12.45 -8.58
C TYR A 126 2.09 -12.28 -7.83
N TYR A 127 3.17 -12.09 -8.58
CA TYR A 127 4.33 -11.36 -8.08
C TYR A 127 4.87 -10.44 -9.16
N GLY A 128 5.58 -9.40 -8.76
CA GLY A 128 6.11 -8.44 -9.71
C GLY A 128 7.19 -7.57 -9.11
N VAL A 129 7.92 -6.94 -10.02
CA VAL A 129 8.92 -5.94 -9.70
C VAL A 129 8.56 -4.65 -10.44
N GLY A 130 8.85 -3.51 -9.83
CA GLY A 130 8.56 -2.23 -10.47
C GLY A 130 9.31 -1.09 -9.84
N ALA A 131 9.17 0.07 -10.44
CA ALA A 131 9.69 1.31 -9.90
C ALA A 131 8.63 2.40 -9.98
N THR A 132 8.62 3.33 -9.03
CA THR A 132 7.89 4.59 -9.12
C THR A 132 8.91 5.71 -9.19
N LEU A 133 9.01 6.38 -10.33
CA LEU A 133 9.86 7.55 -10.53
C LEU A 133 9.02 8.80 -10.39
N ARG A 134 9.34 9.63 -9.39
CA ARG A 134 8.66 10.89 -9.16
C ARG A 134 9.59 12.06 -9.49
N LEU A 135 9.17 12.90 -10.41
CA LEU A 135 9.94 14.01 -10.97
C LEU A 135 9.17 15.32 -10.79
N ASN A 136 9.79 16.34 -10.20
CA ASN A 136 9.28 17.71 -10.24
C ASN A 136 9.75 18.36 -11.56
N ILE A 137 8.85 18.44 -12.54
CA ILE A 137 9.22 18.68 -13.95
C ILE A 137 9.15 20.15 -14.42
N LEU A 138 8.38 21.02 -13.75
CA LEU A 138 8.19 22.42 -14.19
C LEU A 138 8.22 23.41 -13.03
N ARG A 139 7.18 23.37 -12.20
CA ARG A 139 7.03 24.23 -11.03
C ARG A 139 7.03 23.37 -9.77
N ARG A 140 7.30 23.99 -8.60
CA ARG A 140 7.30 23.29 -7.30
C ARG A 140 5.98 22.56 -6.99
N TRP A 141 4.90 22.96 -7.65
CA TRP A 141 3.57 22.36 -7.52
C TRP A 141 3.30 21.19 -8.49
N LEU A 142 4.09 20.98 -9.55
CA LEU A 142 3.82 19.94 -10.55
C LEU A 142 4.80 18.78 -10.45
N TYR A 143 4.25 17.58 -10.29
CA TYR A 143 5.01 16.33 -10.26
C TYR A 143 4.51 15.41 -11.36
N LEU A 144 5.45 14.79 -12.07
CA LEU A 144 5.24 13.66 -12.96
C LEU A 144 5.61 12.39 -12.21
N GLU A 145 4.78 11.37 -12.33
CA GLU A 145 5.04 10.05 -11.78
C GLU A 145 4.98 9.00 -12.90
N MET A 146 6.03 8.19 -13.01
CA MET A 146 6.11 7.08 -13.95
C MET A 146 6.28 5.78 -13.18
N ARG A 147 5.50 4.76 -13.54
CA ARG A 147 5.46 3.47 -12.83
C ARG A 147 5.63 2.29 -13.79
N PRO A 148 6.85 2.01 -14.28
CA PRO A 148 7.11 0.76 -14.97
C PRO A 148 7.04 -0.44 -14.01
N ALA A 149 6.47 -1.55 -14.49
CA ALA A 149 6.38 -2.79 -13.74
C ALA A 149 6.44 -4.02 -14.66
N LEU A 150 6.98 -5.11 -14.14
CA LEU A 150 6.96 -6.44 -14.72
C LEU A 150 6.22 -7.36 -13.74
N ASN A 151 5.16 -7.99 -14.23
CA ASN A 151 4.25 -8.76 -13.39
C ASN A 151 4.13 -10.18 -13.93
N TRP A 152 4.17 -11.16 -13.04
CA TRP A 152 3.92 -12.55 -13.36
C TRP A 152 2.61 -12.97 -12.72
N ARG A 153 1.63 -13.28 -13.55
CA ARG A 153 0.28 -13.67 -13.12
C ARG A 153 0.01 -15.12 -13.48
N ARG A 154 -0.77 -15.79 -12.63
CA ARG A 154 -1.33 -17.12 -12.91
C ARG A 154 -2.66 -17.26 -12.20
N GLU A 155 -3.68 -17.67 -12.94
CA GLU A 155 -5.03 -17.86 -12.40
C GLU A 155 -5.30 -19.33 -12.07
N LYS A 156 -4.82 -20.26 -12.91
CA LYS A 156 -4.99 -21.72 -12.70
C LYS A 156 -3.67 -22.48 -12.58
N LEU A 157 -3.68 -23.63 -11.92
CA LEU A 157 -2.45 -24.41 -11.71
C LEU A 157 -1.83 -25.01 -12.98
N ASP A 158 -2.65 -25.32 -13.98
CA ASP A 158 -2.25 -25.89 -15.27
C ASP A 158 -1.63 -24.85 -16.23
N GLU A 159 -1.81 -23.57 -15.93
CA GLU A 159 -1.26 -22.46 -16.70
C GLU A 159 0.17 -22.08 -16.26
N ARG A 160 1.00 -21.73 -17.25
CA ARG A 160 2.29 -21.07 -16.97
C ARG A 160 2.04 -19.63 -16.58
N ARG A 161 2.89 -19.11 -15.69
CA ARG A 161 2.85 -17.69 -15.33
C ARG A 161 3.17 -16.81 -16.53
N GLU A 162 2.28 -15.88 -16.83
CA GLU A 162 2.43 -14.93 -17.92
C GLU A 162 3.14 -13.67 -17.44
N LEU A 163 4.16 -13.22 -18.19
CA LEU A 163 4.82 -11.94 -17.98
C LEU A 163 4.00 -10.83 -18.62
N VAL A 164 3.47 -9.93 -17.79
CA VAL A 164 2.70 -8.76 -18.19
C VAL A 164 3.50 -7.48 -17.86
N PRO A 165 4.19 -6.88 -18.83
CA PRO A 165 4.80 -5.57 -18.65
C PRO A 165 3.70 -4.50 -18.54
N ALA A 166 3.90 -3.52 -17.67
CA ALA A 166 2.99 -2.42 -17.47
C ALA A 166 3.75 -1.10 -17.31
N LEU A 167 3.12 -0.01 -17.76
CA LEU A 167 3.60 1.35 -17.54
C LEU A 167 2.40 2.21 -17.19
N ALA A 168 2.42 2.84 -16.01
CA ALA A 168 1.48 3.90 -15.67
C ALA A 168 2.19 5.25 -15.62
N VAL A 169 1.50 6.30 -16.03
CA VAL A 169 1.98 7.69 -15.95
C VAL A 169 0.90 8.51 -15.27
N GLY A 170 1.29 9.33 -14.29
CA GLY A 170 0.40 10.19 -13.54
C GLY A 170 1.00 11.57 -13.33
N PHE A 171 0.14 12.54 -13.04
CA PHE A 171 0.54 13.89 -12.67
C PHE A 171 -0.10 14.26 -11.34
N ASP A 172 0.71 14.75 -10.40
CA ASP A 172 0.23 15.26 -9.13
C ASP A 172 0.44 16.77 -9.07
N ILE A 173 -0.61 17.47 -8.66
CA ILE A 173 -0.61 18.91 -8.42
C ILE A 173 -0.67 19.14 -6.91
N ALA A 174 0.39 19.71 -6.35
CA ALA A 174 0.40 20.18 -4.97
C ALA A 174 -0.16 21.61 -4.93
N LEU A 175 -1.44 21.73 -4.59
CA LEU A 175 -2.07 23.00 -4.27
C LEU A 175 -1.80 23.32 -2.81
N ASP A 176 -0.75 24.08 -2.53
CA ASP A 176 -0.51 24.63 -1.21
C ASP A 176 -1.09 26.06 -1.14
N ARG A 177 -1.75 26.40 -0.01
CA ARG A 177 -2.25 27.76 0.29
C ARG A 177 -1.17 28.65 0.92
N ALA A 178 0.08 28.21 0.98
CA ALA A 178 1.18 28.93 1.64
C ALA A 178 2.15 29.65 0.66
N LEU A 179 1.64 30.19 -0.45
CA LEU A 179 2.40 31.04 -1.37
C LEU A 179 1.66 32.37 -1.62
N GLU A 180 1.28 33.04 -0.52
CA GLU A 180 1.09 34.50 -0.49
C GLU A 180 2.30 35.15 0.19
#